data_AF-A0A8C9CER7-F1
#
_entry.id   AF-A0A8C9CER7-F1
#
_cell.length_a   1.000
_cell.length_b   1.000
_cell.length_c   1.000
_cell.angle_alpha   90.00
_cell.angle_beta   90.00
_cell.angle_gamma   90.00
#
_symmetry.space_group_name_H-M   'P 1'
#
loop_
_entity.id
_entity.type
_entity.pdbx_description
1 polymer ?
#
loop_
_entity_poly.entity_id
_entity_poly.type
_entity_poly.pdbx_seq_one_letter_code
_entity_poly.pdbx_strand_id
1 'polypeptide(L)'
;MEKFRAVLDLHLKHRNALGYVLVSLLTVGGERIFSTAVFQCPCSAAWNLPYGLVFLLVPALALFLLGYVLSARTWRLLTGCCAQGARTDCGAALRGALVCAQLSAVAAVAPLTWVAVALLGGSFYECAASGSAFVARRLCFGRSPGCAAQLPLVPCHQVQAPDVQDLQKELKAQSQVLGWVLIAVVIIVLLIFTSITRCLSPVSFLQLKFWKIYLEQEQQILKSQATEHATELAKENIKCFFEGSHPKEYNTPNIKDWQQISSLYTFNPKEHYYSILHKYVNRKEKNQSIRSSKEDTVVPVLGFVDSSDMNSTPDL
;
A
#
# COMPACT_ATOMS: atom_id res chain seq x y z
N MET A 1 19.66 -15.96 -27.09
CA MET A 1 19.63 -16.43 -25.69
C MET A 1 20.30 -15.44 -24.75
N GLU A 2 21.57 -15.05 -24.95
CA GLU A 2 22.26 -14.12 -24.03
C GLU A 2 21.69 -12.69 -23.99
N LYS A 3 21.27 -12.14 -25.13
CA LYS A 3 20.61 -10.81 -25.16
C LYS A 3 19.29 -10.80 -24.38
N PHE A 4 18.54 -11.91 -24.42
CA PHE A 4 17.33 -12.07 -23.61
C PHE A 4 17.66 -12.16 -22.12
N ARG A 5 18.75 -12.86 -21.76
CA ARG A 5 19.23 -12.94 -20.38
C ARG A 5 19.68 -11.57 -19.85
N ALA A 6 20.37 -10.78 -20.67
CA ALA A 6 20.78 -9.42 -20.34
C ALA A 6 19.58 -8.47 -20.16
N VAL A 7 18.55 -8.59 -21.01
CA VAL A 7 17.30 -7.84 -20.86
C VAL A 7 16.53 -8.29 -19.60
N LEU A 8 16.49 -9.59 -19.32
CA LEU A 8 15.84 -10.14 -18.13
C LEU A 8 16.57 -9.71 -16.85
N ASP A 9 17.90 -9.73 -16.84
CA ASP A 9 18.72 -9.22 -15.75
C ASP A 9 18.54 -7.72 -15.55
N LEU A 10 18.41 -6.94 -16.63
CA LEU A 10 18.10 -5.51 -16.55
C LEU A 10 16.70 -5.28 -15.95
N HIS A 11 15.73 -6.09 -16.34
CA HIS A 11 14.35 -6.07 -15.81
C HIS A 11 14.32 -6.45 -14.33
N LEU A 12 15.02 -7.50 -13.93
CA LEU A 12 15.13 -7.94 -12.54
C LEU A 12 15.86 -6.90 -11.69
N LYS A 13 16.93 -6.30 -12.22
CA LYS A 13 17.70 -5.24 -11.56
C LYS A 13 16.88 -3.96 -11.34
N HIS A 14 15.99 -3.61 -12.26
CA HIS A 14 15.16 -2.40 -12.17
C HIS A 14 13.67 -2.69 -11.90
N ARG A 15 13.33 -3.89 -11.43
CA ARG A 15 11.95 -4.35 -11.25
C ARG A 15 11.07 -3.35 -10.49
N ASN A 16 11.62 -2.76 -9.43
CA ASN A 16 10.90 -1.77 -8.62
C ASN A 16 10.65 -0.45 -9.37
N ALA A 17 11.65 0.04 -10.12
CA ALA A 17 11.50 1.26 -10.90
C ALA A 17 10.50 1.06 -12.06
N LEU A 18 10.59 -0.08 -12.75
CA LEU A 18 9.65 -0.45 -13.81
C LEU A 18 8.23 -0.64 -13.29
N GLY A 19 8.08 -1.20 -12.09
CA GLY A 19 6.79 -1.29 -11.40
C GLY A 19 6.18 0.08 -11.13
N TYR A 20 6.95 1.04 -10.62
CA TYR A 20 6.46 2.41 -10.41
C TYR A 20 6.09 3.12 -11.71
N VAL A 21 6.87 2.93 -12.77
CA VAL A 21 6.55 3.47 -14.11
C VAL A 21 5.25 2.88 -14.64
N LEU A 22 5.06 1.55 -14.52
CA LEU A 22 3.83 0.88 -14.95
C LEU A 22 2.61 1.37 -14.17
N VAL A 23 2.72 1.47 -12.84
CA VAL A 23 1.63 1.99 -11.99
C VAL A 23 1.31 3.44 -12.37
N SER A 24 2.32 4.27 -12.64
CA SER A 24 2.12 5.65 -13.07
C SER A 24 1.39 5.73 -14.42
N LEU A 25 1.81 4.91 -15.40
CA LEU A 25 1.15 4.81 -16.71
C LEU A 25 -0.30 4.33 -16.60
N LEU A 26 -0.56 3.31 -15.78
CA LEU A 26 -1.90 2.81 -15.51
C LEU A 26 -2.77 3.86 -14.83
N THR A 27 -2.21 4.65 -13.91
CA THR A 27 -2.93 5.73 -13.23
C THR A 27 -3.32 6.84 -14.20
N VAL A 28 -2.39 7.24 -15.07
CA VAL A 28 -2.65 8.25 -16.13
C VAL A 28 -3.67 7.73 -17.14
N GLY A 29 -3.53 6.48 -17.59
CA GLY A 29 -4.48 5.85 -18.51
C GLY A 29 -5.87 5.71 -17.90
N GLY A 30 -5.95 5.29 -16.63
CA GLY A 30 -7.19 5.20 -15.87
C GLY A 30 -7.88 6.56 -15.72
N GLU A 31 -7.15 7.59 -15.28
CA GLU A 31 -7.69 8.95 -15.18
C GLU A 31 -8.25 9.44 -16.53
N ARG A 32 -7.51 9.22 -17.62
CA ARG A 32 -7.96 9.61 -18.95
C ARG A 32 -9.24 8.89 -19.36
N ILE A 33 -9.38 7.60 -19.10
CA ILE A 33 -10.60 6.84 -19.37
C ILE A 33 -11.75 7.38 -18.52
N PHE A 34 -11.59 7.56 -17.21
CA PHE A 34 -12.65 8.06 -16.34
C PHE A 34 -13.06 9.50 -16.70
N SER A 35 -12.10 10.38 -17.01
CA SER A 35 -12.37 11.77 -17.35
C SER A 35 -12.98 11.95 -18.75
N THR A 36 -12.76 11.03 -19.69
CA THR A 36 -13.25 11.18 -21.08
C THR A 36 -14.46 10.32 -21.39
N ALA A 37 -14.59 9.14 -20.77
CA ALA A 37 -15.65 8.19 -21.08
C ALA A 37 -16.82 8.23 -20.08
N VAL A 38 -16.60 8.67 -18.84
CA VAL A 38 -17.59 8.56 -17.76
C VAL A 38 -17.94 9.91 -17.12
N PHE A 39 -17.00 10.84 -17.08
CA PHE A 39 -17.20 12.11 -16.38
C PHE A 39 -17.83 13.20 -17.25
N GLN A 40 -19.07 13.56 -16.94
CA GLN A 40 -19.73 14.76 -17.42
C GLN A 40 -20.25 15.55 -16.22
N CYS A 41 -19.84 16.81 -16.07
CA CYS A 41 -20.30 17.65 -14.97
C CYS A 41 -21.78 18.01 -15.16
N PRO A 42 -22.65 17.86 -14.14
CA PRO A 42 -24.10 18.07 -14.29
C PRO A 42 -24.51 19.54 -14.40
N CYS A 43 -23.58 20.47 -14.18
CA CYS A 43 -23.78 21.93 -14.23
C CYS A 43 -24.98 22.44 -13.43
N SER A 44 -25.10 21.90 -12.22
CA SER A 44 -26.09 22.30 -11.22
C SER A 44 -25.36 22.82 -9.98
N ALA A 45 -25.80 23.98 -9.49
CA ALA A 45 -25.20 24.64 -8.33
C ALA A 45 -25.10 23.73 -7.09
N ALA A 46 -26.07 22.83 -6.90
CA ALA A 46 -26.10 21.91 -5.76
C ALA A 46 -25.30 20.62 -5.99
N TRP A 47 -25.27 20.10 -7.23
CA TRP A 47 -24.70 18.78 -7.53
C TRP A 47 -23.24 18.81 -8.00
N ASN A 48 -22.75 19.94 -8.49
CA ASN A 48 -21.38 20.05 -9.00
C ASN A 48 -20.32 19.70 -7.95
N LEU A 49 -20.47 20.20 -6.72
CA LEU A 49 -19.56 19.92 -5.61
C LEU A 49 -19.50 18.43 -5.22
N PRO A 50 -20.61 17.78 -4.83
CA PRO A 50 -20.57 16.37 -4.45
C PRO A 50 -20.16 15.46 -5.62
N TYR A 51 -20.61 15.76 -6.84
CA TYR A 51 -20.26 14.97 -8.02
C TYR A 51 -18.76 15.00 -8.30
N GLY A 52 -18.14 16.18 -8.37
CA GLY A 52 -16.70 16.30 -8.59
C GLY A 52 -15.86 15.67 -7.47
N LEU A 53 -16.29 15.80 -6.21
CA LEU A 53 -15.60 15.18 -5.07
C LEU A 53 -15.66 13.66 -5.08
N VAL A 54 -16.78 13.06 -5.49
CA VAL A 54 -16.92 11.60 -5.56
C VAL A 54 -15.92 11.02 -6.57
N PHE A 55 -15.83 11.58 -7.77
CA PHE A 55 -14.87 11.12 -8.79
C PHE A 55 -13.42 11.37 -8.41
N LEU A 56 -13.15 12.38 -7.57
CA LEU A 56 -11.81 12.63 -7.04
C LEU A 56 -11.44 11.66 -5.91
N LEU A 57 -12.32 11.45 -4.93
CA LEU A 57 -11.99 10.80 -3.65
C LEU A 57 -12.36 9.31 -3.59
N VAL A 58 -13.40 8.85 -4.27
CA VAL A 58 -13.82 7.43 -4.19
C VAL A 58 -12.79 6.49 -4.82
N PRO A 59 -12.22 6.77 -6.01
CA PRO A 59 -11.14 5.94 -6.54
C PRO A 59 -9.90 5.96 -5.65
N ALA A 60 -9.59 7.10 -5.00
CA ALA A 60 -8.53 7.18 -4.00
C ALA A 60 -8.82 6.26 -2.81
N LEU A 61 -10.03 6.30 -2.25
CA LEU A 61 -10.41 5.42 -1.15
C LEU A 61 -10.32 3.93 -1.55
N ALA A 62 -10.77 3.58 -2.76
CA ALA A 62 -10.66 2.21 -3.27
C ALA A 62 -9.19 1.76 -3.38
N LEU A 63 -8.31 2.61 -3.91
CA LEU A 63 -6.86 2.34 -3.97
C LEU A 63 -6.23 2.21 -2.59
N PHE A 64 -6.66 3.03 -1.63
CA PHE A 64 -6.20 2.96 -0.24
C PHE A 64 -6.58 1.63 0.41
N LEU A 65 -7.84 1.23 0.30
CA LEU A 65 -8.35 -0.05 0.82
C LEU A 65 -7.65 -1.24 0.15
N LEU A 66 -7.46 -1.17 -1.17
CA LEU A 66 -6.72 -2.19 -1.91
C LEU A 66 -5.27 -2.31 -1.41
N GLY A 67 -4.61 -1.19 -1.11
CA GLY A 67 -3.27 -1.16 -0.52
C GLY A 67 -3.20 -1.90 0.83
N TYR A 68 -4.26 -1.82 1.65
CA TYR A 68 -4.37 -2.60 2.88
C TYR A 68 -4.57 -4.09 2.63
N VAL A 69 -5.49 -4.44 1.72
CA VAL A 69 -5.85 -5.82 1.38
C VAL A 69 -4.66 -6.58 0.77
N LEU A 70 -3.86 -5.91 -0.06
CA LEU A 70 -2.72 -6.54 -0.73
C LEU A 70 -1.46 -6.66 0.15
N SER A 71 -1.46 -6.15 1.39
CA SER A 71 -0.28 -6.20 2.24
C SER A 71 -0.31 -7.41 3.18
N ALA A 72 0.63 -8.37 3.02
CA ALA A 72 0.85 -9.45 3.99
C ALA A 72 1.00 -8.95 5.44
N ARG A 73 1.58 -7.76 5.64
CA ARG A 73 1.78 -7.17 6.97
C ARG A 73 0.44 -6.84 7.65
N THR A 74 -0.57 -6.42 6.89
CA THR A 74 -1.95 -6.24 7.38
C THR A 74 -2.51 -7.56 7.92
N TRP A 75 -2.35 -8.64 7.16
CA TRP A 75 -2.87 -9.96 7.53
C TRP A 75 -2.13 -10.57 8.71
N ARG A 76 -0.80 -10.37 8.82
CA ARG A 76 -0.02 -10.79 10.00
C ARG A 76 -0.48 -10.07 11.29
N LEU A 77 -0.93 -8.82 11.19
CA LEU A 77 -1.51 -8.08 12.32
C LEU A 77 -2.91 -8.56 12.70
N LEU A 78 -3.77 -8.81 11.71
CA LEU A 78 -5.19 -9.12 11.94
C LEU A 78 -5.45 -10.59 12.26
N THR A 79 -4.67 -11.51 11.67
CA THR A 79 -4.88 -12.96 11.82
C THR A 79 -4.55 -13.39 13.24
N GLY A 80 -5.54 -13.96 13.94
CA GLY A 80 -5.39 -14.42 15.34
C GLY A 80 -5.67 -13.36 16.41
N CYS A 81 -5.96 -12.11 16.04
CA CYS A 81 -6.29 -11.03 17.01
C CYS A 81 -7.63 -11.27 17.74
N CYS A 82 -8.59 -11.94 17.09
CA CYS A 82 -9.90 -12.25 17.66
C CYS A 82 -9.96 -13.57 18.45
N ALA A 83 -8.82 -14.25 18.64
CA ALA A 83 -8.75 -15.47 19.45
C ALA A 83 -8.73 -15.12 20.95
N GLN A 84 -9.54 -15.82 21.73
CA GLN A 84 -9.77 -15.57 23.16
C GLN A 84 -8.45 -15.67 23.95
N GLY A 85 -7.93 -14.55 24.49
CA GLY A 85 -6.77 -14.53 25.38
C GLY A 85 -5.68 -13.48 25.14
N ALA A 86 -5.81 -12.59 24.15
CA ALA A 86 -4.84 -11.53 23.90
C ALA A 86 -4.87 -10.45 25.00
N ARG A 87 -4.01 -10.60 26.03
CA ARG A 87 -3.75 -9.55 27.03
C ARG A 87 -2.95 -8.42 26.36
N THR A 88 -3.59 -7.28 26.14
CA THR A 88 -2.98 -6.06 25.63
C THR A 88 -2.15 -5.38 26.73
N ASP A 89 -0.83 -5.54 26.66
CA ASP A 89 0.10 -4.71 27.41
C ASP A 89 0.20 -3.32 26.75
N CYS A 90 0.40 -2.25 27.54
CA CYS A 90 0.40 -0.87 27.03
C CYS A 90 1.53 -0.63 26.00
N GLY A 91 2.64 -1.38 26.11
CA GLY A 91 3.72 -1.38 25.11
C GLY A 91 3.35 -2.05 23.78
N ALA A 92 2.36 -2.95 23.77
CA ALA A 92 1.85 -3.57 22.54
C ALA A 92 0.94 -2.61 21.75
N ALA A 93 0.21 -1.73 22.44
CA ALA A 93 -0.64 -0.72 21.79
C ALA A 93 0.18 0.33 21.04
N LEU A 94 1.26 0.86 21.63
CA LEU A 94 2.13 1.84 20.97
C LEU A 94 2.87 1.24 19.76
N ARG A 95 3.33 -0.02 19.89
CA ARG A 95 3.94 -0.76 18.78
C ARG A 95 2.94 -1.03 17.66
N GLY A 96 1.71 -1.44 18.00
CA GLY A 96 0.62 -1.61 17.04
C GLY A 96 0.31 -0.33 16.29
N ALA A 97 0.21 0.80 16.99
CA ALA A 97 -0.01 2.11 16.37
C ALA A 97 1.11 2.50 15.40
N LEU A 98 2.37 2.28 15.77
CA LEU A 98 3.52 2.56 14.89
C LEU A 98 3.52 1.68 13.63
N VAL A 99 3.17 0.40 13.77
CA VAL A 99 3.05 -0.51 12.62
C VAL A 99 1.89 -0.10 11.72
N CYS A 100 0.73 0.24 12.28
CA CYS A 100 -0.42 0.73 11.52
C CYS A 100 -0.11 2.05 10.80
N ALA A 101 0.63 2.96 11.43
CA ALA A 101 1.06 4.22 10.81
C ALA A 101 1.99 3.97 9.61
N GLN A 102 2.94 3.03 9.72
CA GLN A 102 3.81 2.64 8.61
C GLN A 102 3.02 2.01 7.46
N LEU A 103 2.09 1.11 7.80
CA LEU A 103 1.23 0.45 6.82
C LEU A 103 0.35 1.47 6.09
N SER A 104 -0.25 2.41 6.84
CA SER A 104 -1.02 3.53 6.29
C SER A 104 -0.18 4.38 5.33
N ALA A 105 1.05 4.72 5.72
CA ALA A 105 1.93 5.55 4.90
C ALA A 105 2.27 4.89 3.55
N VAL A 106 2.49 3.57 3.55
CA VAL A 106 2.74 2.81 2.31
C VAL A 106 1.46 2.70 1.47
N ALA A 107 0.32 2.37 2.09
CA ALA A 107 -0.96 2.26 1.40
C ALA A 107 -1.46 3.62 0.84
N ALA A 108 -1.03 4.74 1.42
CA ALA A 108 -1.40 6.08 0.98
C ALA A 108 -0.68 6.56 -0.30
N VAL A 109 0.35 5.86 -0.79
CA VAL A 109 1.09 6.30 -1.98
C VAL A 109 0.20 6.32 -3.22
N ALA A 110 -0.45 5.19 -3.54
CA ALA A 110 -1.34 5.07 -4.68
C ALA A 110 -2.51 6.09 -4.70
N PRO A 111 -3.27 6.30 -3.60
CA PRO A 111 -4.34 7.29 -3.59
C PRO A 111 -3.83 8.73 -3.72
N LEU A 112 -2.68 9.08 -3.13
CA LEU A 112 -2.09 10.40 -3.29
C LEU A 112 -1.64 10.63 -4.74
N THR A 113 -1.07 9.62 -5.39
CA THR A 113 -0.74 9.67 -6.82
C THR A 113 -1.99 9.87 -7.68
N TRP A 114 -3.07 9.13 -7.41
CA TRP A 114 -4.34 9.31 -8.11
C TRP A 114 -4.87 10.76 -7.98
N VAL A 115 -4.95 11.27 -6.75
CA VAL A 115 -5.45 12.63 -6.50
C VAL A 115 -4.58 13.67 -7.21
N ALA A 116 -3.26 13.52 -7.18
CA ALA A 116 -2.35 14.40 -7.90
C ALA A 116 -2.60 14.39 -9.42
N VAL A 117 -2.71 13.20 -10.03
CA VAL A 117 -2.97 13.05 -11.46
C VAL A 117 -4.33 13.63 -11.84
N ALA A 118 -5.37 13.35 -11.06
CA ALA A 118 -6.71 13.90 -11.25
C ALA A 118 -6.75 15.43 -11.13
N LEU A 119 -5.99 16.02 -10.20
CA LEU A 119 -5.84 17.48 -10.07
C LEU A 119 -5.10 18.09 -11.26
N LEU A 120 -4.09 17.43 -11.81
CA LEU A 120 -3.42 17.87 -13.05
C LEU A 120 -4.38 17.78 -14.26
N GLY A 121 -5.23 16.75 -14.28
CA GLY A 121 -6.32 16.59 -15.25
C GLY A 121 -7.35 17.71 -15.17
N GLY A 122 -7.63 18.24 -13.97
CA GLY A 122 -8.39 19.47 -13.72
C GLY A 122 -9.91 19.35 -13.78
N SER A 123 -10.45 18.41 -14.58
CA SER A 123 -11.89 18.27 -14.82
C SER A 123 -12.72 18.08 -13.54
N PHE A 124 -12.25 17.24 -12.61
CA PHE A 124 -12.98 16.96 -11.37
C PHE A 124 -12.95 18.17 -10.42
N TYR A 125 -11.82 18.85 -10.33
CA TYR A 125 -11.67 20.06 -9.51
C TYR A 125 -12.51 21.20 -10.07
N GLU A 126 -12.48 21.45 -11.38
CA GLU A 126 -13.30 22.48 -12.04
C GLU A 126 -14.78 22.28 -11.71
N CYS A 127 -15.29 21.05 -11.86
CA CYS A 127 -16.66 20.72 -11.51
C CYS A 127 -16.92 20.93 -10.00
N ALA A 128 -16.09 20.38 -9.11
CA ALA A 128 -16.30 20.52 -7.67
C ALA A 128 -16.26 21.98 -7.19
N ALA A 129 -15.26 22.73 -7.65
CA ALA A 129 -15.01 24.12 -7.29
C ALA A 129 -16.13 25.04 -7.80
N SER A 130 -16.71 24.75 -8.97
CA SER A 130 -17.83 25.53 -9.51
C SER A 130 -19.12 25.47 -8.66
N GLY A 131 -19.32 24.40 -7.90
CA GLY A 131 -20.44 24.25 -6.95
C GLY A 131 -20.13 24.73 -5.54
N SER A 132 -18.91 25.23 -5.26
CA SER A 132 -18.49 25.62 -3.91
C SER A 132 -18.78 27.10 -3.64
N ALA A 133 -19.59 27.38 -2.62
CA ALA A 133 -19.89 28.74 -2.18
C ALA A 133 -18.63 29.53 -1.75
N PHE A 134 -17.65 28.85 -1.16
CA PHE A 134 -16.38 29.46 -0.75
C PHE A 134 -15.56 29.92 -1.97
N VAL A 135 -15.42 29.03 -2.95
CA VAL A 135 -14.71 29.31 -4.21
C VAL A 135 -15.44 30.43 -4.96
N ALA A 136 -16.77 30.37 -5.04
CA ALA A 136 -17.58 31.41 -5.66
C ALA A 136 -17.34 32.78 -5.03
N ARG A 137 -17.33 32.87 -3.69
CA ARG A 137 -17.07 34.12 -2.98
C ARG A 137 -15.67 34.69 -3.28
N ARG A 138 -14.66 33.82 -3.42
CA ARG A 138 -13.27 34.23 -3.66
C ARG A 138 -13.03 34.65 -5.11
N LEU A 139 -13.50 33.85 -6.09
CA LEU A 139 -13.29 34.11 -7.51
C LEU A 139 -14.19 35.22 -8.07
N CYS A 140 -15.40 35.38 -7.54
CA CYS A 140 -16.33 36.43 -7.98
C CYS A 140 -16.20 37.73 -7.17
N PHE A 141 -15.22 37.84 -6.26
CA PHE A 141 -15.00 39.07 -5.51
C PHE A 141 -14.65 40.22 -6.46
N GLY A 142 -15.46 41.28 -6.46
CA GLY A 142 -15.27 42.44 -7.34
C GLY A 142 -15.64 42.21 -8.81
N ARG A 143 -16.26 41.07 -9.16
CA ARG A 143 -16.78 40.78 -10.51
C ARG A 143 -18.26 41.12 -10.63
N SER A 144 -18.83 40.91 -11.82
CA SER A 144 -20.24 41.16 -12.10
C SER A 144 -21.18 40.44 -11.11
N PRO A 145 -22.34 41.02 -10.76
CA PRO A 145 -23.27 40.43 -9.79
C PRO A 145 -23.83 39.06 -10.22
N GLY A 146 -23.74 38.72 -11.50
CA GLY A 146 -24.14 37.41 -12.04
C GLY A 146 -23.07 36.32 -11.96
N CYS A 147 -21.83 36.63 -11.56
CA CYS A 147 -20.71 35.68 -11.59
C CYS A 147 -20.97 34.42 -10.74
N ALA A 148 -21.50 34.58 -9.53
CA ALA A 148 -21.78 33.44 -8.65
C ALA A 148 -22.88 32.53 -9.19
N ALA A 149 -23.87 33.08 -9.89
CA ALA A 149 -24.94 32.32 -10.52
C ALA A 149 -24.48 31.59 -11.80
N GLN A 150 -23.49 32.15 -12.50
CA GLN A 150 -22.94 31.58 -13.73
C GLN A 150 -21.82 30.56 -13.47
N LEU A 151 -21.14 30.63 -12.31
CA LEU A 151 -20.02 29.76 -11.97
C LEU A 151 -20.33 28.25 -12.14
N PRO A 152 -21.49 27.71 -11.70
CA PRO A 152 -21.82 26.29 -11.88
C PRO A 152 -21.96 25.84 -13.34
N LEU A 153 -22.18 26.78 -14.27
CA LEU A 153 -22.35 26.50 -15.70
C LEU A 153 -21.01 26.50 -16.47
N VAL A 154 -19.95 27.04 -15.86
CA VAL A 154 -18.60 27.16 -16.47
C VAL A 154 -18.08 25.82 -17.01
N PRO A 155 -18.16 24.69 -16.28
CA PRO A 155 -17.60 23.42 -16.77
C PRO A 155 -18.31 22.87 -18.03
N CYS A 156 -19.56 23.26 -18.29
CA CYS A 156 -20.33 22.76 -19.43
C CYS A 156 -20.17 23.58 -20.70
N HIS A 157 -19.35 24.64 -20.71
CA HIS A 157 -19.15 25.52 -21.86
C HIS A 157 -20.46 26.11 -22.43
N GLN A 158 -21.53 26.18 -21.62
CA GLN A 158 -22.86 26.62 -22.07
C GLN A 158 -22.96 28.14 -22.24
N VAL A 159 -21.98 28.91 -21.75
CA VAL A 159 -21.97 30.37 -21.80
C VAL A 159 -20.68 30.84 -22.48
N GLN A 160 -20.78 31.32 -23.73
CA GLN A 160 -19.63 31.78 -24.53
C GLN A 160 -19.18 33.23 -24.20
N ALA A 161 -19.35 33.67 -22.96
CA ALA A 161 -18.87 34.99 -22.56
C ALA A 161 -17.35 34.95 -22.29
N PRO A 162 -16.57 35.98 -22.66
CA PRO A 162 -15.13 36.03 -22.38
C PRO A 162 -14.81 35.86 -20.89
N ASP A 163 -15.65 36.43 -20.00
CA ASP A 163 -15.53 36.30 -18.55
C ASP A 163 -15.61 34.84 -18.04
N VAL A 164 -16.34 33.97 -18.74
CA VAL A 164 -16.52 32.55 -18.38
C VAL A 164 -15.29 31.74 -18.75
N GLN A 165 -14.66 32.04 -19.89
CA GLN A 165 -13.41 31.40 -20.29
C GLN A 165 -12.26 31.75 -19.34
N ASP A 166 -12.20 32.99 -18.87
CA ASP A 166 -11.17 33.40 -17.92
C ASP A 166 -11.37 32.75 -16.55
N LEU A 167 -12.62 32.56 -16.13
CA LEU A 167 -12.97 31.83 -14.91
C LEU A 167 -12.60 30.34 -14.99
N GLN A 168 -12.81 29.72 -16.15
CA GLN A 168 -12.39 28.34 -16.40
C GLN A 168 -10.86 28.18 -16.36
N LYS A 169 -10.12 29.08 -17.00
CA LYS A 169 -8.64 29.07 -16.98
C LYS A 169 -8.11 29.22 -15.56
N GLU A 170 -8.70 30.11 -14.76
CA GLU A 170 -8.32 30.29 -13.36
C GLU A 170 -8.57 29.02 -12.53
N LEU A 171 -9.74 28.38 -12.66
CA LEU A 171 -10.04 27.11 -12.00
C LEU A 171 -9.08 26.00 -12.42
N LYS A 172 -8.74 25.93 -13.72
CA LYS A 172 -7.75 24.98 -14.25
C LYS A 172 -6.38 25.20 -13.63
N ALA A 173 -5.92 26.46 -13.62
CA ALA A 173 -4.64 26.83 -13.06
C ALA A 173 -4.56 26.49 -11.57
N GLN A 174 -5.61 26.81 -10.80
CA GLN A 174 -5.70 26.43 -9.38
C GLN A 174 -5.59 24.91 -9.19
N SER A 175 -6.30 24.13 -10.00
CA SER A 175 -6.21 22.66 -9.94
C SER A 175 -4.79 22.16 -10.20
N GLN A 176 -4.14 22.66 -11.26
CA GLN A 176 -2.79 22.22 -11.64
C GLN A 176 -1.74 22.64 -10.61
N VAL A 177 -1.84 23.85 -10.06
CA VAL A 177 -0.97 24.31 -8.97
C VAL A 177 -1.15 23.43 -7.74
N LEU A 178 -2.39 23.12 -7.34
CA LEU A 178 -2.66 22.20 -6.23
C LEU A 178 -2.09 20.80 -6.49
N GLY A 179 -2.22 20.28 -7.72
CA GLY A 179 -1.62 19.01 -8.13
C GLY A 179 -0.10 19.00 -7.98
N TRP A 180 0.60 20.02 -8.49
CA TRP A 180 2.06 20.14 -8.37
C TRP A 180 2.53 20.33 -6.92
N VAL A 181 1.81 21.15 -6.14
CA VAL A 181 2.10 21.34 -4.71
C VAL A 181 1.94 20.01 -3.96
N LEU A 182 0.88 19.25 -4.24
CA LEU A 182 0.68 17.93 -3.63
C LEU A 182 1.82 16.97 -3.97
N ILE A 183 2.25 16.91 -5.24
CA ILE A 183 3.39 16.08 -5.66
C ILE A 183 4.65 16.46 -4.90
N ALA A 184 4.96 17.76 -4.82
CA ALA A 184 6.14 18.25 -4.11
C ALA A 184 6.11 17.87 -2.62
N VAL A 185 4.96 18.08 -1.95
CA VAL A 185 4.78 17.73 -0.53
C VAL A 185 4.96 16.22 -0.32
N VAL A 186 4.37 15.38 -1.16
CA VAL A 186 4.49 13.92 -1.06
C VAL A 186 5.94 13.47 -1.21
N ILE A 187 6.67 13.99 -2.21
CA ILE A 187 8.08 13.67 -2.42
C ILE A 187 8.93 14.10 -1.21
N ILE A 188 8.74 15.32 -0.71
CA ILE A 188 9.47 15.83 0.46
C ILE A 188 9.20 14.96 1.69
N VAL A 189 7.93 14.64 1.97
CA VAL A 189 7.55 13.79 3.11
C VAL A 189 8.16 12.40 2.98
N LEU A 190 8.12 11.78 1.79
CA LEU A 190 8.73 10.47 1.55
C LEU A 190 10.25 10.49 1.75
N LEU A 191 10.93 11.54 1.28
CA LEU A 191 12.36 11.72 1.47
C LEU A 191 12.72 11.90 2.94
N ILE A 192 12.02 12.77 3.66
CA ILE A 192 12.23 12.98 5.11
C ILE A 192 11.99 11.69 5.87
N PHE A 193 10.83 11.04 5.65
CA PHE A 193 10.47 9.80 6.33
C PHE A 193 11.49 8.69 6.08
N THR A 194 11.91 8.51 4.82
CA THR A 194 12.92 7.51 4.46
C THR A 194 14.27 7.85 5.09
N SER A 195 14.69 9.11 5.06
CA SER A 195 15.97 9.55 5.61
C SER A 195 16.04 9.35 7.12
N ILE A 196 15.01 9.77 7.85
CA ILE A 196 14.90 9.56 9.31
C ILE A 196 14.88 8.07 9.63
N THR A 197 14.06 7.29 8.93
CA THR A 197 13.95 5.84 9.15
C THR A 197 15.28 5.12 8.92
N ARG A 198 16.07 5.55 7.93
CA ARG A 198 17.40 5.00 7.64
C ARG A 198 18.45 5.48 8.62
N CYS A 199 18.40 6.74 9.05
CA CYS A 199 19.34 7.32 10.02
C CYS A 199 19.18 6.72 11.42
N LEU A 200 17.94 6.45 11.83
CA LEU A 200 17.62 5.81 13.11
C LEU A 200 17.75 4.28 13.07
N SER A 201 18.27 3.71 11.97
CA SER A 201 18.49 2.27 11.84
C SER A 201 19.60 1.81 12.78
N PRO A 202 19.36 0.81 13.65
CA PRO A 202 20.41 0.24 14.50
C PRO A 202 21.38 -0.66 13.71
N VAL A 203 21.07 -0.97 12.45
CA VAL A 203 21.88 -1.84 11.60
C VAL A 203 22.52 -1.09 10.44
N SER A 204 23.72 -1.54 10.07
CA SER A 204 24.50 -1.03 8.93
C SER A 204 23.76 -1.24 7.59
N PHE A 205 24.06 -0.38 6.61
CA PHE A 205 23.51 -0.49 5.26
C PHE A 205 23.81 -1.84 4.59
N LEU A 206 25.03 -2.37 4.74
CA LEU A 206 25.42 -3.64 4.11
C LEU A 206 24.72 -4.82 4.80
N GLN A 207 24.62 -4.78 6.12
CA GLN A 207 23.87 -5.76 6.90
C GLN A 207 22.38 -5.77 6.51
N LEU A 208 21.78 -4.60 6.31
CA LEU A 208 20.39 -4.48 5.86
C LEU A 208 20.19 -5.05 4.44
N LYS A 209 21.16 -4.89 3.54
CA LYS A 209 21.12 -5.52 2.21
C LYS A 209 21.21 -7.05 2.31
N PHE A 210 22.15 -7.56 3.09
CA PHE A 210 22.27 -8.99 3.36
C PHE A 210 20.97 -9.55 3.95
N TRP A 211 20.36 -8.84 4.89
CA TRP A 211 19.10 -9.23 5.52
C TRP A 211 17.98 -9.40 4.49
N LYS A 212 17.82 -8.47 3.54
CA LYS A 212 16.84 -8.60 2.46
C LYS A 212 17.08 -9.85 1.61
N ILE A 213 18.33 -10.12 1.26
CA ILE A 213 18.70 -11.31 0.50
C ILE A 213 18.38 -12.59 1.29
N TYR A 214 18.72 -12.63 2.58
CA TYR A 214 18.41 -13.76 3.45
C TYR A 214 16.92 -14.07 3.46
N LEU A 215 16.06 -13.06 3.64
CA LEU A 215 14.61 -13.27 3.70
C LEU A 215 14.02 -13.74 2.37
N GLU A 216 14.51 -13.20 1.26
CA GLU A 216 14.08 -13.65 -0.07
C GLU A 216 14.41 -15.13 -0.29
N GLN A 217 15.62 -15.55 0.11
CA GLN A 217 16.05 -16.95 0.03
C GLN A 217 15.29 -17.86 1.01
N GLU A 218 15.12 -17.43 2.27
CA GLU A 218 14.35 -18.17 3.29
C GLU A 218 12.94 -18.46 2.79
N GLN A 219 12.28 -17.47 2.17
CA GLN A 219 10.95 -17.62 1.64
C GLN A 219 10.87 -18.58 0.44
N GLN A 220 11.82 -18.50 -0.49
CA GLN A 220 11.88 -19.42 -1.63
C GLN A 220 12.07 -20.87 -1.17
N ILE A 221 12.97 -21.09 -0.22
CA ILE A 221 13.23 -22.40 0.37
C ILE A 221 12.00 -22.91 1.13
N LEU A 222 11.38 -22.06 1.96
CA LEU A 222 10.19 -22.42 2.72
C LEU A 222 9.02 -22.82 1.81
N LYS A 223 8.79 -22.06 0.73
CA LYS A 223 7.74 -22.38 -0.25
C LYS A 223 8.01 -23.72 -0.94
N SER A 224 9.25 -23.95 -1.36
CA SER A 224 9.65 -25.21 -2.01
C SER A 224 9.44 -26.41 -1.08
N GLN A 225 10.00 -26.35 0.13
CA GLN A 225 9.92 -27.43 1.12
C GLN A 225 8.48 -27.66 1.62
N ALA A 226 7.69 -26.60 1.83
CA ALA A 226 6.28 -26.75 2.22
C ALA A 226 5.46 -27.41 1.11
N THR A 227 5.74 -27.10 -0.16
CA THR A 227 5.04 -27.70 -1.31
C THR A 227 5.39 -29.19 -1.44
N GLU A 228 6.67 -29.54 -1.32
CA GLU A 228 7.14 -30.92 -1.33
C GLU A 228 6.49 -31.74 -0.21
N HIS A 229 6.56 -31.25 1.03
CA HIS A 229 5.98 -31.91 2.20
C HIS A 229 4.46 -32.07 2.11
N ALA A 230 3.74 -31.04 1.63
CA ALA A 230 2.29 -31.12 1.42
C ALA A 230 1.92 -32.14 0.32
N THR A 231 2.73 -32.23 -0.73
CA THR A 231 2.52 -33.18 -1.83
C THR A 231 2.71 -34.63 -1.37
N GLU A 232 3.75 -34.90 -0.59
CA GLU A 232 4.00 -36.22 -0.02
C GLU A 232 2.87 -36.64 0.94
N LEU A 233 2.47 -35.74 1.84
CA LEU A 233 1.37 -36.00 2.78
C LEU A 233 0.05 -36.28 2.04
N ALA A 234 -0.26 -35.53 0.99
CA ALA A 234 -1.46 -35.75 0.18
C ALA A 234 -1.40 -37.11 -0.54
N LYS A 235 -0.26 -37.49 -1.11
CA LYS A 235 -0.07 -38.77 -1.80
C LYS A 235 -0.27 -39.95 -0.86
N GLU A 236 0.33 -39.92 0.33
CA GLU A 236 0.19 -41.01 1.31
C GLU A 236 -1.26 -41.13 1.79
N ASN A 237 -1.92 -40.01 2.12
CA ASN A 237 -3.32 -40.03 2.56
C ASN A 237 -4.28 -40.58 1.49
N ILE A 238 -4.11 -40.16 0.24
CA ILE A 238 -4.92 -40.66 -0.88
C ILE A 238 -4.67 -42.16 -1.10
N LYS A 239 -3.40 -42.59 -1.03
CA LYS A 239 -3.04 -44.00 -1.17
C LYS A 239 -3.69 -44.86 -0.08
N CYS A 240 -3.56 -44.46 1.18
CA CYS A 240 -4.17 -45.15 2.31
C CYS A 240 -5.70 -45.22 2.22
N PHE A 241 -6.34 -44.15 1.72
CA PHE A 241 -7.78 -44.12 1.49
C PHE A 241 -8.24 -45.17 0.47
N PHE A 242 -7.55 -45.29 -0.67
CA PHE A 242 -7.91 -46.27 -1.71
C PHE A 242 -7.51 -47.71 -1.36
N GLU A 243 -6.43 -47.90 -0.60
CA GLU A 243 -5.95 -49.24 -0.17
C GLU A 243 -6.64 -49.74 1.11
N GLY A 244 -7.39 -48.89 1.81
CA GLY A 244 -8.01 -49.21 3.11
C GLY A 244 -6.99 -49.45 4.23
N SER A 245 -5.78 -48.91 4.09
CA SER A 245 -4.68 -49.07 5.04
C SER A 245 -4.60 -47.90 6.03
N HIS A 246 -4.01 -48.12 7.20
CA HIS A 246 -3.78 -47.05 8.17
C HIS A 246 -2.64 -46.13 7.71
N PRO A 247 -2.79 -44.80 7.82
CA PRO A 247 -1.76 -43.84 7.43
C PRO A 247 -0.54 -43.95 8.35
N LYS A 248 0.65 -43.76 7.78
CA LYS A 248 1.88 -43.61 8.56
C LYS A 248 1.87 -42.29 9.32
N GLU A 249 2.46 -42.28 10.50
CA GLU A 249 2.61 -41.06 11.29
C GLU A 249 3.57 -40.10 10.58
N TYR A 250 3.03 -39.00 10.07
CA TYR A 250 3.78 -37.98 9.34
C TYR A 250 3.88 -36.73 10.21
N ASN A 251 5.11 -36.33 10.54
CA ASN A 251 5.36 -35.24 11.49
C ASN A 251 5.13 -33.87 10.86
N THR A 252 3.93 -33.32 11.00
CA THR A 252 3.66 -31.91 10.71
C THR A 252 3.86 -31.05 11.95
N PRO A 253 4.46 -29.84 11.84
CA PRO A 253 4.57 -28.93 12.98
C PRO A 253 3.20 -28.61 13.59
N ASN A 254 3.15 -28.45 14.92
CA ASN A 254 1.91 -28.20 15.63
C ASN A 254 1.39 -26.77 15.34
N ILE A 255 0.09 -26.55 15.53
CA ILE A 255 -0.56 -25.25 15.34
C ILE A 255 0.10 -24.13 16.16
N LYS A 256 0.60 -24.43 17.36
CA LYS A 256 1.32 -23.47 18.20
C LYS A 256 2.62 -23.01 17.56
N ASP A 257 3.33 -23.91 16.88
CA ASP A 257 4.59 -23.61 16.22
C ASP A 257 4.34 -22.71 15.00
N TRP A 258 3.29 -23.00 14.23
CA TRP A 258 2.82 -22.16 13.12
C TRP A 258 2.41 -20.76 13.57
N GLN A 259 1.67 -20.64 14.66
CA GLN A 259 1.28 -19.35 15.23
C GLN A 259 2.50 -18.55 15.68
N GLN A 260 3.49 -19.22 16.27
CA GLN A 260 4.70 -18.59 16.78
C GLN A 260 5.57 -18.01 15.65
N ILE A 261 5.74 -18.74 14.55
CA ILE A 261 6.51 -18.24 13.38
C ILE A 261 5.77 -17.16 12.57
N SER A 262 4.46 -17.03 12.77
CA SER A 262 3.61 -16.02 12.09
C SER A 262 3.55 -14.68 12.82
N SER A 263 4.17 -14.58 14.01
CA SER A 263 4.22 -13.33 14.79
C SER A 263 5.03 -12.23 14.09
N LEU A 264 4.75 -10.96 14.41
CA LEU A 264 5.50 -9.83 13.87
C LEU A 264 6.97 -9.83 14.32
N TYR A 265 7.85 -9.45 13.41
CA TYR A 265 9.27 -9.37 13.71
C TYR A 265 9.59 -8.25 14.71
N THR A 266 10.32 -8.59 15.76
CA THR A 266 10.86 -7.64 16.74
C THR A 266 12.38 -7.77 16.81
N PHE A 267 13.07 -6.63 16.68
CA PHE A 267 14.53 -6.60 16.73
C PHE A 267 15.05 -6.61 18.16
N ASN A 268 16.09 -7.42 18.41
CA ASN A 268 16.84 -7.41 19.64
C ASN A 268 18.34 -7.17 19.34
N PRO A 269 18.99 -6.15 19.92
CA PRO A 269 20.39 -5.85 19.64
C PRO A 269 21.38 -6.88 20.22
N LYS A 270 20.96 -7.70 21.21
CA LYS A 270 21.81 -8.72 21.84
C LYS A 270 21.73 -10.07 21.11
N GLU A 271 20.63 -10.32 20.40
CA GLU A 271 20.38 -11.57 19.68
C GLU A 271 20.17 -11.30 18.19
N HIS A 272 21.14 -11.71 17.37
CA HIS A 272 21.16 -11.40 15.94
C HIS A 272 20.36 -12.43 15.13
N TYR A 273 19.02 -12.29 15.13
CA TYR A 273 18.15 -13.08 14.26
C TYR A 273 17.67 -12.25 13.07
N TYR A 274 17.47 -12.92 11.93
CA TYR A 274 17.05 -12.28 10.67
C TYR A 274 15.57 -12.53 10.34
N SER A 275 14.93 -13.49 10.99
CA SER A 275 13.51 -13.77 10.83
C SER A 275 12.96 -14.36 12.13
N ILE A 276 11.63 -14.42 12.25
CA ILE A 276 11.00 -15.12 13.38
C ILE A 276 11.26 -16.63 13.29
N LEU A 277 11.29 -17.21 12.09
CA LEU A 277 11.63 -18.62 11.90
C LEU A 277 13.07 -18.92 12.37
N HIS A 278 14.02 -18.06 12.02
CA HIS A 278 15.40 -18.13 12.51
C HIS A 278 15.46 -18.01 14.04
N LYS A 279 14.71 -17.07 14.63
CA LYS A 279 14.60 -16.92 16.09
C LYS A 279 13.97 -18.16 16.75
N TYR A 280 12.99 -18.79 16.09
CA TYR A 280 12.30 -19.98 16.57
C TYR A 280 13.24 -21.19 16.68
N VAL A 281 14.00 -21.46 15.62
CA VAL A 281 14.88 -22.64 15.55
C VAL A 281 16.06 -22.55 16.51
N ASN A 282 16.62 -21.35 16.71
CA ASN A 282 17.82 -21.14 17.52
C ASN A 282 17.56 -20.89 19.02
N ARG A 283 16.31 -21.06 19.47
CA ARG A 283 15.96 -20.86 20.88
C ARG A 283 16.41 -22.04 21.75
N LYS A 284 17.04 -21.74 22.88
CA LYS A 284 17.51 -22.75 23.86
C LYS A 284 16.39 -23.46 24.65
N GLU A 285 15.20 -22.86 24.76
CA GLU A 285 14.04 -23.44 25.46
C GLU A 285 12.79 -23.47 24.56
N LYS A 286 12.26 -24.66 24.27
CA LYS A 286 11.07 -24.87 23.41
C LYS A 286 9.72 -24.60 24.11
N ASN A 287 9.69 -24.46 25.44
CA ASN A 287 8.45 -24.50 26.23
C ASN A 287 7.81 -23.13 26.54
N GLN A 288 8.38 -22.02 26.07
CA GLN A 288 7.83 -20.68 26.27
C GLN A 288 7.45 -20.08 24.91
N SER A 289 6.34 -19.35 24.80
CA SER A 289 6.00 -18.57 23.59
C SER A 289 7.15 -17.64 23.22
N ILE A 290 7.31 -17.21 21.96
CA ILE A 290 8.18 -16.05 21.61
C ILE A 290 7.54 -14.84 22.29
N ARG A 291 7.86 -14.65 23.57
CA ARG A 291 7.40 -13.53 24.36
C ARG A 291 8.37 -12.41 24.03
N SER A 292 7.83 -11.28 23.56
CA SER A 292 8.61 -10.05 23.41
C SER A 292 9.38 -9.83 24.72
N SER A 293 10.70 -9.84 24.65
CA SER A 293 11.51 -9.40 25.79
C SER A 293 11.26 -7.90 26.01
N LYS A 294 11.53 -7.36 27.21
CA LYS A 294 11.44 -5.91 27.47
C LYS A 294 12.36 -5.09 26.55
N GLU A 295 13.37 -5.72 25.95
CA GLU A 295 14.37 -5.10 25.07
C GLU A 295 14.05 -5.23 23.57
N ASP A 296 13.01 -5.99 23.21
CA ASP A 296 12.60 -6.18 21.82
C ASP A 296 11.95 -4.88 21.30
N THR A 297 12.39 -4.37 20.14
CA THR A 297 11.92 -3.10 19.58
C THR A 297 11.36 -3.27 18.17
N VAL A 298 10.28 -2.55 17.86
CA VAL A 298 9.78 -2.44 16.48
C VAL A 298 10.58 -1.35 15.79
N VAL A 299 11.42 -1.75 14.84
CA VAL A 299 12.26 -0.82 14.08
C VAL A 299 11.62 -0.56 12.73
N PRO A 300 11.24 0.69 12.40
CA PRO A 300 10.58 1.02 11.14
C PRO A 300 11.32 0.54 9.89
N VAL A 301 12.65 0.62 9.90
CA VAL A 301 13.51 0.19 8.78
C VAL A 301 13.44 -1.32 8.52
N LEU A 302 13.04 -2.11 9.52
CA LEU A 302 12.89 -3.57 9.45
C LEU A 302 11.45 -4.00 9.19
N GLY A 303 10.53 -3.07 8.88
CA GLY A 303 9.15 -3.40 8.53
C GLY A 303 9.03 -4.29 7.29
N PHE A 304 10.09 -4.41 6.47
CA PHE A 304 10.12 -5.29 5.31
C PHE A 304 10.17 -6.79 5.66
N VAL A 305 10.58 -7.14 6.89
CA VAL A 305 10.61 -8.54 7.34
C VAL A 305 9.21 -9.15 7.36
N ASP A 306 8.19 -8.32 7.61
CA ASP A 306 6.80 -8.73 7.69
C ASP A 306 5.98 -8.48 6.42
N SER A 307 6.56 -7.79 5.42
CA SER A 307 5.87 -7.46 4.16
C SER A 307 6.08 -8.48 3.06
N SER A 308 6.78 -9.59 3.34
CA SER A 308 7.03 -10.63 2.34
C SER A 308 5.79 -11.49 2.16
N ASP A 309 5.07 -11.26 1.07
CA ASP A 309 3.95 -12.07 0.61
C ASP A 309 4.44 -13.47 0.23
N MET A 310 3.81 -14.52 0.75
CA MET A 310 3.73 -15.78 0.02
C MET A 310 2.89 -15.53 -1.24
N ASN A 311 3.45 -14.89 -2.26
CA ASN A 311 2.78 -14.81 -3.55
C ASN A 311 2.65 -16.24 -4.09
N SER A 312 1.45 -16.77 -3.96
CA SER A 312 0.83 -17.67 -4.91
C SER A 312 0.63 -16.90 -6.21
N THR A 313 1.68 -16.87 -7.05
CA THR A 313 1.42 -16.93 -8.49
C THR A 313 0.89 -18.34 -8.76
N PRO A 314 -0.38 -18.50 -9.21
CA PRO A 314 -0.68 -19.66 -10.02
C PRO A 314 -0.03 -19.42 -11.38
N ASP A 315 0.75 -20.39 -11.83
CA ASP A 315 0.87 -20.62 -13.25
C ASP A 315 -0.55 -20.89 -13.79
N LEU A 316 -1.09 -19.95 -14.57
CA LEU A 316 -1.98 -20.21 -15.70
C LEU A 316 -2.07 -18.99 -16.62
#